data_AF-A0A817A6U1-F1
#
_entry.id   AF-A0A817A6U1-F1
#
_cell.length_a   1.000
_cell.length_b   1.000
_cell.length_c   1.000
_cell.angle_alpha   90.00
_cell.angle_beta   90.00
_cell.angle_gamma   90.00
#
_symmetry.space_group_name_H-M   'P 1'
#
loop_
_entity.id
_entity.type
_entity.pdbx_description
1 polymer ?
#
loop_
_entity_poly.entity_id
_entity_poly.type
_entity_poly.pdbx_seq_one_letter_code
_entity_poly.pdbx_strand_id
1 'polypeptide(L)'
;MVKIMRNVSSIDQYVRNHEHGPCNGFVIDILTRWSSTFHMWKRLIHYQEIIKSVFIHKFPSINGKQRSYLAKVYIDHENWDLLQALQDVLEPLEFATRSLSGKHYATLALAYTTINILRFGLKPKKNIQNI
;
A
#
# COMPACT_ATOMS: atom_id res chain seq x y z
N MET A 1 -23.41 24.54 -6.76
CA MET A 1 -22.54 25.57 -7.35
C MET A 1 -21.76 26.22 -6.21
N VAL A 2 -20.57 25.71 -5.88
CA VAL A 2 -19.79 26.19 -4.71
C VAL A 2 -18.44 26.70 -5.17
N LYS A 3 -18.13 27.90 -4.70
CA LYS A 3 -17.09 28.84 -5.12
C LYS A 3 -15.70 28.29 -4.79
N ILE A 4 -14.86 28.12 -5.81
CA ILE A 4 -13.43 27.82 -5.66
C ILE A 4 -12.68 29.10 -5.31
N MET A 5 -11.67 28.92 -4.42
CA MET A 5 -10.63 29.84 -3.99
C MET A 5 -11.03 31.03 -3.11
N ARG A 6 -10.39 31.07 -1.93
CA ARG A 6 -9.79 32.30 -1.40
C ARG A 6 -8.67 31.98 -0.40
N ASN A 7 -7.47 32.45 -0.76
CA ASN A 7 -6.44 32.96 0.14
C ASN A 7 -5.37 32.01 0.70
N VAL A 8 -4.58 31.37 -0.19
CA VAL A 8 -3.36 30.62 0.18
C VAL A 8 -2.10 31.53 0.20
N SER A 9 -2.16 32.70 -0.45
CA SER A 9 -1.00 33.58 -0.65
C SER A 9 -0.52 34.28 0.63
N SER A 10 -1.42 34.56 1.59
CA SER A 10 -1.05 35.29 2.82
C SER A 10 -0.24 34.41 3.81
N ILE A 11 -0.64 33.15 3.97
CA ILE A 11 0.04 32.21 4.88
C ILE A 11 1.40 31.80 4.30
N ASP A 12 1.45 31.52 3.00
CA ASP A 12 2.65 31.10 2.28
C ASP A 12 3.73 32.22 2.19
N GLN A 13 3.30 33.48 2.34
CA GLN A 13 4.18 34.64 2.43
C GLN A 13 4.61 34.94 3.87
N TYR A 14 3.77 34.64 4.86
CA TYR A 14 4.11 34.75 6.28
C TYR A 14 5.16 33.72 6.73
N VAL A 15 5.04 32.47 6.25
CA VAL A 15 5.97 31.36 6.53
C VAL A 15 7.36 31.62 5.95
N ARG A 16 7.45 32.20 4.74
CA ARG A 16 8.73 32.56 4.10
C ARG A 16 9.54 33.62 4.86
N ASN A 17 8.88 34.47 5.64
CA ASN A 17 9.52 35.61 6.29
C ASN A 17 10.04 35.30 7.71
N HIS A 18 9.71 34.15 8.31
CA HIS A 18 9.96 33.88 9.74
C HIS A 18 10.85 32.67 10.08
N GLU A 19 11.38 31.91 9.12
CA GLU A 19 12.17 30.71 9.45
C GLU A 19 13.69 30.96 9.43
N HIS A 20 14.20 31.60 10.49
CA HIS A 20 15.56 31.37 10.98
C HIS A 20 15.51 30.39 12.17
N GLY A 21 15.52 29.07 11.87
CA GLY A 21 15.79 27.95 12.80
C GLY A 21 14.58 27.12 13.29
N PRO A 22 14.81 25.92 13.87
CA PRO A 22 15.39 24.72 13.25
C PRO A 22 14.34 23.97 12.39
N CYS A 23 14.81 23.32 11.33
CA CYS A 23 14.01 22.68 10.30
C CYS A 23 13.08 21.56 10.83
N ASN A 24 11.85 21.89 11.20
CA ASN A 24 10.75 20.92 11.28
C ASN A 24 10.22 20.69 9.87
N GLY A 25 10.96 19.90 9.09
CA GLY A 25 10.73 19.69 7.67
C GLY A 25 9.29 19.31 7.33
N PHE A 26 8.74 19.98 6.31
CA PHE A 26 7.48 19.68 5.68
C PHE A 26 7.34 18.17 5.41
N VAL A 27 6.42 17.53 6.13
CA VAL A 27 5.89 16.22 5.74
C VAL A 27 4.97 16.48 4.56
N ILE A 28 5.43 16.16 3.35
CA ILE A 28 4.56 16.20 2.17
C ILE A 28 3.51 15.11 2.36
N ASP A 29 2.26 15.51 2.62
CA ASP A 29 1.13 14.61 2.70
C ASP A 29 0.77 14.12 1.29
N ILE A 30 1.24 12.92 0.95
CA ILE A 30 0.70 12.17 -0.17
C ILE A 30 -0.70 11.71 0.25
N LEU A 31 -1.75 12.16 -0.47
CA LEU A 31 -3.17 11.91 -0.18
C LEU A 31 -3.51 10.45 0.12
N THR A 32 -2.75 9.50 -0.41
CA THR A 32 -2.83 8.09 0.00
C THR A 32 -1.45 7.48 -0.14
N ARG A 33 -0.75 7.23 0.97
CA ARG A 33 0.52 6.47 0.94
C ARG A 33 0.23 5.10 0.34
N TRP A 34 0.94 4.73 -0.70
CA TRP A 34 0.80 3.45 -1.40
C TRP A 34 0.95 2.24 -0.44
N SER A 35 1.64 2.42 0.70
CA SER A 35 1.71 1.48 1.83
C SER A 35 0.34 1.08 2.40
N SER A 36 -0.67 1.95 2.33
CA SER A 36 -2.03 1.64 2.80
C SER A 36 -2.69 0.54 1.96
N THR A 37 -2.52 0.57 0.63
CA THR A 37 -2.98 -0.47 -0.29
C THR A 37 -2.26 -1.78 -0.03
N PHE A 38 -0.93 -1.75 0.15
CA PHE A 38 -0.15 -2.93 0.52
C PHE A 38 -0.64 -3.56 1.83
N HIS A 39 -0.83 -2.76 2.89
CA HIS A 39 -1.33 -3.27 4.18
C HIS A 39 -2.75 -3.81 4.10
N MET A 40 -3.61 -3.20 3.28
CA MET A 40 -4.96 -3.72 3.01
C MET A 40 -4.89 -5.10 2.36
N TRP A 41 -4.09 -5.27 1.31
CA TRP A 41 -3.93 -6.56 0.63
C TRP A 41 -3.30 -7.63 1.50
N LYS A 42 -2.27 -7.27 2.29
CA LYS A 42 -1.69 -8.20 3.27
C LYS A 42 -2.73 -8.73 4.26
N ARG A 43 -3.63 -7.87 4.75
CA ARG A 43 -4.75 -8.30 5.61
C ARG A 43 -5.76 -9.15 4.85
N LEU A 44 -6.10 -8.78 3.62
CA LEU A 44 -7.04 -9.53 2.79
C LEU A 44 -6.56 -10.97 2.57
N ILE A 45 -5.29 -11.14 2.21
CA ILE A 45 -4.65 -12.46 2.02
C ILE A 45 -4.60 -13.24 3.33
N HIS A 46 -4.30 -12.57 4.46
CA HIS A 46 -4.35 -13.20 5.78
C HIS A 46 -5.73 -13.79 6.12
N TYR A 47 -6.81 -13.13 5.68
CA TYR A 47 -8.18 -13.58 5.91
C TYR A 47 -8.76 -14.47 4.78
N GLN A 48 -7.94 -14.86 3.80
CA GLN A 48 -8.37 -15.64 2.63
C GLN A 48 -9.21 -16.86 3.03
N GLU A 49 -8.74 -17.68 3.98
CA GLU A 49 -9.43 -18.92 4.35
C GLU A 49 -10.77 -18.66 5.05
N ILE A 50 -10.84 -17.60 5.87
CA ILE A 50 -12.09 -17.18 6.50
C ILE A 50 -13.07 -16.73 5.42
N ILE A 51 -12.61 -15.92 4.47
CA ILE A 51 -13.42 -15.43 3.35
C ILE A 51 -13.93 -16.59 2.49
N LYS A 52 -13.06 -17.54 2.12
CA LYS A 52 -13.43 -18.76 1.39
C LYS A 52 -14.48 -19.57 2.16
N SER A 53 -14.31 -19.71 3.48
CA SER A 53 -15.28 -20.42 4.32
C SER A 53 -16.66 -19.75 4.28
N VAL A 54 -16.72 -18.42 4.24
CA VAL A 54 -17.99 -17.67 4.15
C VAL A 54 -18.71 -17.93 2.82
N PHE A 55 -17.98 -18.12 1.73
CA PHE A 55 -18.57 -18.45 0.43
C PHE A 55 -19.04 -19.92 0.34
N ILE A 56 -18.31 -20.84 0.98
CA ILE A 56 -18.65 -22.27 1.00
C ILE A 56 -19.87 -22.54 1.90
N HIS A 57 -19.92 -21.92 3.08
CA HIS A 57 -21.04 -22.10 3.99
C HIS A 57 -22.26 -21.33 3.46
N LYS A 58 -23.24 -22.05 2.93
CA LYS A 58 -24.54 -21.49 2.56
C LYS A 58 -25.28 -21.08 3.83
N PHE A 59 -25.06 -19.86 4.30
CA PHE A 59 -25.81 -19.34 5.44
C PHE A 59 -27.30 -19.25 5.08
N PRO A 60 -28.17 -19.93 5.84
CA PRO A 60 -29.61 -19.95 5.57
C PRO A 60 -30.28 -18.58 5.77
N SER A 61 -29.63 -17.65 6.48
CA SER A 61 -30.11 -16.29 6.77
C SER A 61 -29.84 -15.27 5.64
N ILE A 62 -29.11 -15.64 4.58
CA ILE A 62 -28.74 -14.70 3.51
C ILE A 62 -29.87 -14.56 2.49
N ASN A 63 -30.32 -13.32 2.25
CA ASN A 63 -31.35 -13.01 1.25
C ASN A 63 -30.81 -13.22 -0.19
N GLY A 64 -31.70 -13.50 -1.15
CA GLY A 64 -31.34 -13.73 -2.55
C GLY A 64 -30.48 -12.62 -3.17
N LYS A 65 -30.73 -11.34 -2.81
CA LYS A 65 -29.91 -10.21 -3.26
C LYS A 65 -28.47 -10.28 -2.75
N GLN A 66 -28.27 -10.63 -1.48
CA GLN A 66 -26.95 -10.75 -0.87
C GLN A 66 -26.19 -11.94 -1.48
N ARG A 67 -26.87 -13.05 -1.76
CA ARG A 67 -26.28 -14.20 -2.45
C ARG A 67 -25.78 -13.83 -3.85
N SER A 68 -26.58 -13.10 -4.63
CA SER A 68 -26.17 -12.64 -5.96
C SER A 68 -25.01 -11.65 -5.91
N TYR A 69 -24.93 -10.82 -4.87
CA TYR A 69 -23.78 -9.93 -4.66
C TYR A 69 -22.51 -10.72 -4.30
N LEU A 70 -22.61 -11.68 -3.37
CA LEU A 70 -21.49 -12.53 -2.99
C LEU A 70 -20.95 -13.34 -4.19
N ALA A 71 -21.83 -13.88 -5.03
CA ALA A 71 -21.41 -14.57 -6.24
C ALA A 71 -20.60 -13.68 -7.21
N LYS A 72 -20.90 -12.38 -7.27
CA LYS A 72 -20.16 -11.42 -8.11
C LYS A 72 -18.80 -11.03 -7.52
N VAL A 73 -18.68 -11.03 -6.20
CA VAL A 73 -17.46 -10.61 -5.47
C VAL A 73 -16.58 -11.81 -5.12
N TYR A 74 -17.00 -13.02 -5.49
CA TYR A 74 -16.20 -14.22 -5.28
C TYR A 74 -14.85 -14.09 -5.98
N ILE A 75 -13.77 -14.19 -5.19
CA ILE A 75 -12.40 -14.14 -5.67
C ILE A 75 -11.97 -15.56 -5.98
N ASP A 76 -11.77 -15.85 -7.26
CA ASP A 76 -11.29 -17.14 -7.74
C ASP A 76 -9.83 -17.41 -7.36
N HIS A 77 -9.38 -18.66 -7.46
CA HIS A 77 -8.03 -19.09 -7.10
C HIS A 77 -6.96 -18.28 -7.85
N GLU A 78 -7.11 -18.09 -9.16
CA GLU A 78 -6.15 -17.34 -9.98
C GLU A 78 -5.99 -15.88 -9.49
N ASN A 79 -7.08 -15.27 -9.02
CA ASN A 79 -7.05 -13.91 -8.49
C ASN A 79 -6.35 -13.85 -7.12
N TRP A 80 -6.46 -14.90 -6.30
CA TRP A 80 -5.70 -15.02 -5.06
C TRP A 80 -4.20 -15.18 -5.33
N ASP A 81 -3.83 -15.99 -6.30
CA ASP A 81 -2.43 -16.17 -6.71
C ASP A 81 -1.85 -14.84 -7.24
N LEU A 82 -2.63 -14.09 -8.02
CA LEU A 82 -2.25 -12.75 -8.48
C LEU A 82 -2.04 -11.78 -7.30
N LEU A 83 -2.95 -11.78 -6.31
CA LEU A 83 -2.83 -10.95 -5.11
C LEU A 83 -1.57 -11.30 -4.31
N GLN A 84 -1.23 -12.59 -4.20
CA GLN A 84 0.00 -13.04 -3.54
C GLN A 84 1.25 -12.62 -4.32
N ALA A 85 1.27 -12.83 -5.64
CA ALA A 85 2.38 -12.37 -6.49
C ALA A 85 2.59 -10.86 -6.41
N LEU A 86 1.50 -10.10 -6.30
CA LEU A 86 1.57 -8.66 -6.14
C LEU A 86 2.05 -8.24 -4.76
N GLN A 87 1.66 -8.97 -3.70
CA GLN A 87 2.21 -8.80 -2.36
C GLN A 87 3.73 -9.03 -2.34
N ASP A 88 4.21 -10.09 -3.00
CA ASP A 88 5.64 -10.42 -3.12
C ASP A 88 6.45 -9.27 -3.73
N VAL A 89 5.90 -8.60 -4.75
CA VAL A 89 6.55 -7.47 -5.42
C VAL A 89 6.53 -6.20 -4.56
N LEU A 90 5.45 -5.97 -3.82
CA LEU A 90 5.29 -4.76 -3.01
C LEU A 90 6.01 -4.82 -1.66
N GLU A 91 6.23 -6.01 -1.11
CA GLU A 91 6.93 -6.19 0.17
C GLU A 91 8.34 -5.57 0.22
N PRO A 92 9.25 -5.79 -0.76
CA PRO A 92 10.57 -5.16 -0.75
C PRO A 92 10.50 -3.64 -0.90
N LEU A 93 9.49 -3.11 -1.62
CA LEU A 93 9.27 -1.68 -1.73
C LEU A 93 8.85 -1.08 -0.39
N GLU A 94 8.05 -1.81 0.39
CA GLU A 94 7.51 -1.29 1.66
C GLU A 94 8.61 -1.35 2.72
N PHE A 95 9.39 -2.42 2.71
CA PHE A 95 10.60 -2.53 3.49
C PHE A 95 11.56 -1.35 3.20
N ALA A 96 11.80 -1.04 1.93
CA ALA A 96 12.68 0.06 1.54
C ALA A 96 12.15 1.41 2.01
N THR A 97 10.86 1.66 1.81
CA THR A 97 10.22 2.92 2.21
C THR A 97 10.26 3.10 3.72
N ARG A 98 9.94 2.07 4.49
CA ARG A 98 10.02 2.11 5.96
C ARG A 98 11.45 2.30 6.46
N SER A 99 12.43 1.66 5.81
CA SER A 99 13.85 1.76 6.16
C SER A 99 14.47 3.11 5.80
N LEU A 100 13.95 3.82 4.80
CA LEU A 100 14.48 5.13 4.38
C LEU A 100 13.69 6.30 4.95
N SER A 101 12.50 6.06 5.49
CA SER A 101 11.66 7.09 6.13
C SER A 101 11.99 7.30 7.62
N GLY A 102 13.08 6.70 8.12
CA GLY A 102 13.53 6.86 9.50
C GLY A 102 13.90 8.29 9.85
N LYS A 103 13.39 8.78 10.98
CA LYS A 103 13.75 10.11 11.52
C LYS A 103 14.89 10.07 12.55
N HIS A 104 15.18 8.88 13.10
CA HIS A 104 16.09 8.73 14.26
C HIS A 104 17.40 8.02 13.92
N TYR A 105 17.70 7.80 12.64
CA TYR A 105 18.93 7.14 12.19
C TYR A 105 19.36 7.68 10.83
N ALA A 106 20.66 7.54 10.51
CA ALA A 106 21.21 7.98 9.24
C ALA A 106 20.69 7.11 8.09
N THR A 107 19.68 7.61 7.36
CA THR A 107 19.05 6.90 6.23
C THR A 107 19.94 6.87 5.00
N LEU A 108 20.87 7.83 4.85
CA LEU A 108 21.75 7.93 3.68
C LEU A 108 22.72 6.73 3.57
N ALA A 109 23.29 6.27 4.69
CA ALA A 109 24.14 5.09 4.70
C ALA A 109 23.36 3.81 4.38
N LEU A 110 22.08 3.76 4.77
CA LEU A 110 21.18 2.64 4.50
C LEU A 110 20.63 2.65 3.07
N ALA A 111 20.64 3.79 2.38
CA ALA A 111 20.13 3.93 1.01
C ALA A 111 20.79 2.96 0.04
N TYR A 112 22.13 2.87 0.07
CA TYR A 112 22.87 1.97 -0.80
C TYR A 112 22.47 0.49 -0.59
N THR A 113 22.44 0.04 0.66
CA THR A 113 22.05 -1.34 1.01
C THR A 113 20.60 -1.60 0.63
N THR A 114 19.71 -0.64 0.87
CA THR A 114 18.27 -0.75 0.59
C THR A 114 18.00 -0.86 -0.91
N ILE A 115 18.67 -0.06 -1.74
CA ILE A 115 18.57 -0.12 -3.20
C ILE A 115 19.06 -1.48 -3.72
N ASN A 116 20.14 -2.02 -3.15
CA ASN A 116 20.63 -3.35 -3.54
C ASN A 116 19.62 -4.44 -3.21
N ILE A 117 19.05 -4.44 -1.99
CA ILE A 117 18.00 -5.39 -1.59
C ILE A 117 16.81 -5.33 -2.56
N LEU A 118 16.36 -4.13 -2.89
CA LEU A 118 15.25 -3.90 -3.82
C LEU A 118 15.57 -4.40 -5.23
N ARG A 119 16.80 -4.17 -5.70
CA ARG A 119 17.28 -4.70 -6.99
C ARG A 119 17.30 -6.24 -7.02
N PHE A 120 17.58 -6.90 -5.90
CA PHE A 120 17.50 -8.36 -5.82
C PHE A 120 16.05 -8.86 -5.71
N GLY A 121 15.23 -8.21 -4.88
CA GLY A 121 13.83 -8.60 -4.64
C GLY A 121 12.91 -8.41 -5.84
N LEU A 122 13.19 -7.41 -6.70
CA LEU A 122 12.39 -7.14 -7.91
C LEU A 122 12.92 -7.84 -9.16
N LYS A 123 13.98 -8.65 -9.07
CA LYS A 123 14.39 -9.46 -10.22
C LYS A 123 13.27 -10.43 -10.56
N PRO A 124 12.91 -10.56 -11.85
CA PRO A 124 11.93 -11.55 -12.26
C PRO A 124 12.42 -12.92 -11.82
N LYS A 125 11.62 -13.64 -11.02
CA LYS A 125 11.87 -15.05 -10.72
C LYS A 125 11.87 -15.75 -12.07
N LYS A 126 13.02 -16.33 -12.47
CA LYS A 126 13.09 -17.11 -13.72
C LYS A 126 12.02 -18.20 -13.61
N ASN A 127 11.05 -18.21 -14.54
CA ASN A 127 10.10 -19.30 -14.65
C ASN A 127 10.88 -20.59 -14.88
N ILE A 128 10.93 -21.45 -13.87
CA ILE A 128 11.31 -22.85 -14.06
C ILE A 128 10.06 -23.52 -14.64
N GLN A 129 9.86 -23.33 -15.95
CA GLN A 129 9.01 -24.20 -16.74
C GLN A 129 9.87 -24.75 -17.89
N ASN A 130 9.93 -26.09 -17.91
CA ASN A 130 10.35 -27.00 -18.99
C ASN A 130 11.83 -27.37 -19.06
N ILE A 131 12.20 -28.46 -18.36
CA ILE A 131 12.63 -29.72 -19.01
C ILE A 131 11.90 -30.87 -18.31
#